data_AF-A0A353XZM6-F1
#
_entry.id   AF-A0A353XZM6-F1
#
_cell.length_a   1.000
_cell.length_b   1.000
_cell.length_c   1.000
_cell.angle_alpha   90.00
_cell.angle_beta   90.00
_cell.angle_gamma   90.00
#
_symmetry.space_group_name_H-M   'P 1'
#
loop_
_entity.id
_entity.type
_entity.pdbx_description
1 polymer ?
#
loop_
_entity_poly.entity_id
_entity_poly.type
_entity_poly.pdbx_seq_one_letter_code
_entity_poly.pdbx_strand_id
1 'polypeptide(L)'
;MKLYGIPNCDTMKKARRWLQEHDIEYQFHDYKKSGIDAQKLNAWIDIVGWEVLLNRRGMMWRKTPQQVRDAIDLQSAIQLMLETPSIIKRPV
;
A
#
# COMPACT_ATOMS: atom_id res chain seq x y z
N MET A 1 -5.36 -0.36 -16.90
CA MET A 1 -5.53 -0.46 -15.42
C MET A 1 -4.23 -0.02 -14.70
N LYS A 2 -4.25 0.40 -13.43
CA LYS A 2 -3.02 0.65 -12.65
C LYS A 2 -2.92 -0.35 -11.50
N LEU A 3 -1.72 -0.87 -11.26
CA LEU A 3 -1.41 -1.81 -10.18
C LEU A 3 -0.37 -1.18 -9.27
N TYR A 4 -0.70 -1.01 -8.00
CA TYR A 4 0.12 -0.29 -7.04
C TYR A 4 0.83 -1.25 -6.07
N GLY A 5 2.12 -1.02 -5.82
CA GLY A 5 2.87 -1.87 -4.92
C GLY A 5 4.37 -1.61 -4.92
N ILE A 6 5.13 -2.66 -4.60
CA ILE A 6 6.59 -2.67 -4.70
C ILE A 6 7.03 -3.84 -5.60
N PRO A 7 8.13 -3.72 -6.36
CA PRO A 7 8.55 -4.73 -7.32
C PRO A 7 8.94 -6.06 -6.66
N ASN A 8 9.60 -5.97 -5.50
CA ASN A 8 10.12 -7.12 -4.75
C ASN A 8 9.11 -7.59 -3.69
N CYS A 9 7.98 -8.13 -4.15
CA CYS A 9 6.98 -8.77 -3.29
C CYS A 9 6.33 -9.95 -4.01
N ASP A 10 6.22 -11.11 -3.35
CA ASP A 10 5.68 -12.30 -3.98
C ASP A 10 4.19 -12.19 -4.32
N THR A 11 3.40 -11.49 -3.50
CA THR A 11 2.00 -11.16 -3.82
C THR A 11 1.90 -10.33 -5.11
N MET A 12 2.81 -9.37 -5.30
CA MET A 12 2.85 -8.56 -6.53
C MET A 12 3.27 -9.39 -7.74
N LYS A 13 4.22 -10.32 -7.60
CA LYS A 13 4.60 -11.23 -8.68
C LYS A 13 3.41 -12.10 -9.10
N LYS A 14 2.67 -12.66 -8.13
CA LYS A 14 1.46 -13.45 -8.38
C LYS A 14 0.38 -12.63 -9.09
N ALA A 15 0.11 -11.40 -8.62
CA ALA A 15 -0.87 -10.53 -9.24
C ALA A 15 -0.51 -10.17 -10.69
N ARG A 16 0.75 -9.76 -10.94
CA ARG A 16 1.25 -9.46 -12.29
C ARG A 16 1.19 -10.65 -13.23
N ARG A 17 1.55 -11.84 -12.73
CA ARG A 17 1.46 -13.09 -13.48
C ARG A 17 0.02 -13.40 -13.86
N TRP A 18 -0.92 -13.30 -12.92
CA TRP A 18 -2.33 -13.54 -13.20
C TRP A 18 -2.87 -12.56 -14.26
N LEU A 19 -2.52 -11.27 -14.17
CA LEU A 19 -2.92 -10.28 -15.17
C LEU A 19 -2.36 -10.59 -16.56
N GLN A 20 -1.09 -11.00 -16.62
CA GLN A 20 -0.45 -11.42 -17.86
C GLN A 20 -1.10 -12.68 -18.46
N GLU A 21 -1.43 -13.68 -17.62
CA GLU A 21 -2.10 -14.92 -18.04
C GLU A 21 -3.52 -14.69 -18.58
N HIS A 22 -4.14 -13.54 -18.26
CA HIS A 22 -5.47 -13.16 -18.74
C HIS A 22 -5.43 -12.03 -19.79
N ASP A 23 -4.24 -11.70 -20.31
CA ASP A 23 -4.03 -10.62 -21.29
C ASP A 23 -4.60 -9.25 -20.85
N ILE A 24 -4.56 -8.97 -19.54
CA ILE A 24 -5.05 -7.70 -18.98
C ILE A 24 -3.90 -6.68 -18.93
N GLU A 25 -4.02 -5.61 -19.69
CA GLU A 25 -3.04 -4.53 -19.70
C GLU A 25 -3.06 -3.70 -18.39
N TYR A 26 -1.89 -3.58 -17.77
CA TYR A 26 -1.71 -2.81 -16.54
C TYR A 26 -0.44 -1.97 -16.54
N GLN A 27 -0.50 -0.82 -15.87
CA GLN A 27 0.64 0.02 -15.56
C GLN A 27 1.03 -0.19 -14.09
N PHE A 28 2.27 -0.61 -13.85
CA PHE A 28 2.77 -0.80 -12.50
C PHE A 28 3.26 0.52 -11.89
N HIS A 29 2.70 0.89 -10.74
CA HIS A 29 3.13 2.05 -9.93
C HIS A 29 3.94 1.56 -8.74
N ASP A 30 5.24 1.89 -8.72
CA ASP A 30 6.16 1.51 -7.66
C ASP A 30 6.16 2.57 -6.55
N TYR A 31 5.63 2.22 -5.38
CA TYR A 31 5.62 3.06 -4.20
C TYR A 31 7.01 3.57 -3.78
N LYS A 32 8.08 2.80 -4.04
CA LYS A 32 9.44 3.20 -3.65
C LYS A 32 10.04 4.25 -4.59
N LYS A 33 9.61 4.25 -5.85
CA LYS A 33 10.15 5.18 -6.87
C LYS A 33 9.28 6.42 -7.03
N SER A 34 7.96 6.23 -6.99
CA SER A 34 6.99 7.25 -7.33
C SER A 34 6.18 7.73 -6.12
N GLY A 35 6.39 7.14 -4.94
CA GLY A 35 5.64 7.48 -3.73
C GLY A 35 4.15 7.19 -3.86
N ILE A 36 3.35 7.86 -3.02
CA ILE A 36 1.90 7.93 -3.16
C ILE A 36 1.46 9.36 -2.84
N ASP A 37 0.45 9.85 -3.56
CA ASP A 37 -0.12 11.17 -3.32
C ASP A 37 -1.27 11.07 -2.28
N ALA A 38 -1.45 12.13 -1.48
CA ALA A 38 -2.46 12.14 -0.42
C ALA A 38 -3.89 12.03 -0.97
N GLN A 39 -4.15 12.60 -2.15
CA GLN A 39 -5.46 12.57 -2.78
C GLN A 39 -5.90 11.13 -3.11
N LYS A 40 -4.99 10.33 -3.66
CA LYS A 40 -5.21 8.93 -4.02
C LYS A 40 -5.33 8.05 -2.80
N LEU A 41 -4.49 8.30 -1.78
CA LEU A 41 -4.58 7.59 -0.52
C LEU A 41 -5.95 7.82 0.15
N ASN A 42 -6.41 9.07 0.21
CA ASN A 42 -7.74 9.40 0.73
C ASN A 42 -8.85 8.73 -0.09
N ALA A 43 -8.78 8.77 -1.42
CA ALA A 43 -9.75 8.10 -2.27
C ALA A 43 -9.84 6.59 -2.00
N TRP A 44 -8.73 5.92 -1.71
CA TRP A 44 -8.75 4.50 -1.33
C TRP A 44 -9.35 4.30 0.06
N ILE A 45 -9.01 5.17 1.02
CA ILE A 45 -9.54 5.12 2.37
C ILE A 45 -11.06 5.26 2.38
N ASP A 46 -11.61 6.13 1.54
CA ASP A 46 -13.06 6.32 1.40
C ASP A 46 -13.78 5.04 0.90
N ILE A 47 -13.08 4.18 0.16
CA ILE A 47 -13.66 2.95 -0.42
C ILE A 47 -13.52 1.77 0.54
N VAL A 48 -12.34 1.55 1.11
CA VAL A 48 -12.05 0.31 1.87
C VAL A 48 -11.69 0.55 3.34
N GLY A 49 -11.50 1.80 3.75
CA GLY A 49 -11.03 2.17 5.08
C GLY A 49 -9.51 2.07 5.24
N TRP A 50 -8.96 2.97 6.07
CA TRP A 50 -7.52 3.05 6.35
C TRP A 50 -6.98 1.78 7.03
N GLU A 51 -7.79 1.11 7.85
CA GLU A 51 -7.38 -0.11 8.56
C GLU A 51 -7.11 -1.27 7.60
N VAL A 52 -7.86 -1.32 6.49
CA VAL A 52 -7.67 -2.35 5.45
C VAL A 52 -6.43 -2.03 4.62
N LEU A 53 -6.17 -0.75 4.33
CA LEU A 53 -5.01 -0.30 3.55
C LEU A 53 -3.70 -0.37 4.32
N LEU A 54 -3.71 -0.20 5.63
CA LEU A 54 -2.52 -0.27 6.46
C LEU A 54 -2.08 -1.73 6.66
N ASN A 55 -0.88 -2.10 6.22
CA ASN A 55 -0.37 -3.45 6.41
C ASN A 55 0.18 -3.67 7.82
N ARG A 56 -0.71 -3.90 8.80
CA ARG A 56 -0.36 -4.21 10.20
C ARG A 56 0.40 -5.53 10.39
N ARG A 57 0.56 -6.36 9.36
CA ARG A 57 1.33 -7.62 9.42
C ARG A 57 2.75 -7.49 8.86
N GLY A 58 3.04 -6.39 8.16
CA GLY A 58 4.30 -6.18 7.44
C GLY A 58 5.47 -5.79 8.35
N MET A 59 6.69 -5.94 7.83
CA MET A 59 7.91 -5.54 8.53
C MET A 59 7.91 -4.05 8.88
N MET A 60 7.42 -3.18 7.98
CA MET A 60 7.41 -1.73 8.22
C MET A 60 6.54 -1.37 9.43
N TRP A 61 5.38 -2.00 9.58
CA TRP A 61 4.55 -1.84 10.77
C TRP A 61 5.24 -2.33 12.04
N ARG A 62 5.93 -3.48 11.99
CA ARG A 62 6.69 -3.98 13.14
C ARG A 62 7.86 -3.08 13.53
N LYS A 63 8.41 -2.31 12.59
CA LYS A 63 9.47 -1.32 12.83
C LYS A 63 8.94 0.02 13.35
N THR A 64 7.65 0.30 13.18
CA THR A 64 7.01 1.48 13.74
C THR A 64 7.05 1.43 15.26
N PRO A 65 7.42 2.54 15.95
CA PRO A 65 7.44 2.59 17.41
C PRO A 65 6.13 2.14 18.03
N GLN A 66 6.20 1.40 19.13
CA GLN A 66 5.02 0.82 19.80
C GLN A 66 3.99 1.90 20.18
N GLN A 67 4.44 3.05 20.69
CA GLN A 67 3.58 4.18 21.03
C GLN A 67 2.74 4.69 19.83
N VAL A 68 3.35 4.75 18.64
CA VAL A 68 2.63 5.15 17.41
C VAL A 68 1.62 4.10 17.01
N ARG A 69 1.96 2.81 17.19
CA ARG A 69 1.07 1.70 16.86
C ARG A 69 -0.16 1.63 17.77
N ASP A 70 0.01 1.95 19.05
CA ASP A 70 -1.05 1.87 20.05
C ASP A 70 -2.03 3.04 19.97
N ALA A 71 -1.55 4.21 19.53
CA ALA A 71 -2.36 5.41 19.33
C ALA A 71 -2.77 5.64 17.87
N ILE A 72 -2.63 4.63 16.99
CA ILE A 72 -2.88 4.80 15.56
C ILE A 72 -4.36 5.11 15.29
N ASP A 73 -4.60 6.16 14.52
CA ASP A 73 -5.90 6.61 14.05
C ASP A 73 -5.86 6.90 12.55
N LEU A 74 -6.96 7.42 12.00
CA LEU A 74 -7.05 7.75 10.58
C LEU A 74 -5.94 8.74 10.14
N GLN A 75 -5.74 9.84 10.88
CA GLN A 75 -4.81 10.90 10.48
C GLN A 75 -3.36 10.42 10.55
N SER A 76 -2.97 9.80 11.66
CA SER A 76 -1.64 9.22 11.85
C SER A 76 -1.36 8.06 10.88
N ALA A 77 -2.38 7.27 10.51
CA ALA A 77 -2.24 6.24 9.49
C ALA A 77 -1.99 6.84 8.10
N ILE A 78 -2.70 7.91 7.72
CA ILE A 78 -2.46 8.63 6.46
C ILE A 78 -1.02 9.15 6.43
N GLN A 79 -0.59 9.84 7.49
CA GLN A 79 0.77 10.38 7.58
C GLN A 79 1.81 9.26 7.47
N LEU A 80 1.64 8.17 8.22
CA LEU A 80 2.55 7.02 8.19
C LEU A 80 2.62 6.37 6.80
N MET A 81 1.49 6.27 6.10
CA MET A 81 1.44 5.73 4.73
C MET A 81 2.09 6.66 3.70
N LEU A 82 2.02 7.98 3.88
CA LEU A 82 2.69 8.96 3.01
C LEU A 82 4.20 8.96 3.25
N GLU A 83 4.64 8.95 4.51
CA GLU A 83 6.05 8.92 4.89
C GLU A 83 6.71 7.57 4.53
N THR A 84 5.96 6.48 4.68
CA THR A 84 6.42 5.12 4.41
C THR A 84 5.46 4.37 3.47
N PRO A 85 5.45 4.67 2.15
CA PRO A 85 4.52 4.05 1.19
C PRO A 85 4.57 2.51 1.14
N SER A 86 5.70 1.92 1.51
CA SER A 86 5.84 0.45 1.56
C SER A 86 5.06 -0.25 2.69
N ILE A 87 4.49 0.52 3.64
CA ILE A 87 3.58 0.04 4.69
C ILE A 87 2.14 -0.16 4.18
N ILE A 88 1.82 0.38 3.00
CA ILE A 88 0.52 0.21 2.38
C ILE A 88 0.39 -1.24 1.90
N LYS A 89 -0.80 -1.80 2.08
CA LYS A 89 -1.15 -3.13 1.59
C LYS A 89 -1.05 -3.15 0.07
N ARG A 90 -0.80 -4.35 -0.46
CA ARG A 90 -0.48 -4.53 -1.88
C ARG A 90 -0.91 -5.92 -2.35
N PRO A 91 -1.30 -6.07 -3.62
CA PRO A 91 -1.57 -5.00 -4.58
C PRO A 91 -2.78 -4.13 -4.19
N VAL A 92 -2.80 -2.90 -4.69
CA VAL A 92 -3.99 -2.03 -4.78
C VAL A 92 -4.23 -1.71 -6.25
#